data_AF-A0A4Z2CQR6-F1
#
_entry.id   AF-A0A4Z2CQR6-F1
#
_cell.length_a   1.000
_cell.length_b   1.000
_cell.length_c   1.000
_cell.angle_alpha   90.00
_cell.angle_beta   90.00
_cell.angle_gamma   90.00
#
_symmetry.space_group_name_H-M   'P 1'
#
loop_
_entity.id
_entity.type
_entity.pdbx_description
1 polymer ?
#
loop_
_entity_poly.entity_id
_entity_poly.type
_entity_poly.pdbx_seq_one_letter_code
_entity_poly.pdbx_strand_id
1 'polypeptide(L)'
;MKIFSIILLVLGSTAQTILSKFNTILQNPAPVIFPIVIFTGSFGLLSAFIGYIGLWKPMNLIALLHIIGLCIVTFTEIGIATASAVMHDQFYAATNHSLLNAVKFFYAKPQYEIELDQLQTDFKCCGAKSYMDYRKLAVNIPFTCLVGHLVYARGMY
;
A
#
# COMPACT_ATOMS: atom_id res chain seq x y z
N MET A 1 0.62 -25.67 -2.40
CA MET A 1 0.01 -24.46 -1.79
C MET A 1 0.91 -23.27 -2.11
N LYS A 2 0.43 -22.31 -2.90
CA LYS A 2 1.20 -21.08 -3.19
C LYS A 2 1.14 -20.16 -1.97
N ILE A 3 2.07 -20.35 -1.03
CA ILE A 3 2.24 -19.48 0.14
C ILE A 3 2.32 -18.01 -0.30
N PHE A 4 2.96 -17.76 -1.45
CA PHE A 4 3.04 -16.45 -2.08
C PHE A 4 1.66 -15.81 -2.35
N SER A 5 0.67 -16.55 -2.85
CA SER A 5 -0.67 -15.98 -3.12
C SER A 5 -1.42 -15.56 -1.85
N ILE A 6 -1.18 -16.27 -0.73
CA ILE A 6 -1.71 -15.87 0.59
C ILE A 6 -1.04 -14.59 1.07
N ILE A 7 0.29 -14.50 0.93
CA ILE A 7 1.04 -13.30 1.28
C ILE A 7 0.55 -12.10 0.47
N LEU A 8 0.37 -12.25 -0.85
CA LEU A 8 -0.15 -11.19 -1.71
C LEU A 8 -1.55 -10.72 -1.29
N LEU A 9 -2.44 -11.63 -0.93
CA LEU A 9 -3.78 -11.28 -0.42
C LEU A 9 -3.72 -10.50 0.89
N VAL A 10 -2.94 -10.97 1.86
CA VAL A 10 -2.84 -10.34 3.18
C VAL A 10 -2.16 -8.97 3.08
N LEU A 11 -1.05 -8.87 2.36
CA LEU A 11 -0.35 -7.61 2.18
C LEU A 11 -1.17 -6.63 1.35
N GLY A 12 -1.79 -7.09 0.25
CA GLY A 12 -2.63 -6.26 -0.61
C GLY A 12 -3.83 -5.69 0.14
N SER A 13 -4.56 -6.52 0.89
CA SER A 13 -5.73 -6.10 1.67
C SER A 13 -5.37 -5.14 2.81
N THR A 14 -4.29 -5.43 3.54
CA THR A 14 -3.80 -4.56 4.61
C THR A 14 -3.37 -3.21 4.06
N ALA A 15 -2.60 -3.19 2.97
CA ALA A 15 -2.15 -1.95 2.33
C ALA A 15 -3.33 -1.12 1.81
N GLN A 16 -4.33 -1.75 1.17
CA GLN A 16 -5.52 -1.06 0.70
C GLN A 16 -6.33 -0.47 1.87
N THR A 17 -6.46 -1.22 2.96
CA THR A 17 -7.19 -0.77 4.15
C THR A 17 -6.50 0.43 4.80
N ILE A 18 -5.18 0.38 4.97
CA ILE A 18 -4.39 1.50 5.50
C ILE A 18 -4.56 2.72 4.61
N LEU A 19 -4.40 2.58 3.30
CA LEU A 19 -4.45 3.71 2.37
C LEU A 19 -5.84 4.36 2.34
N SER A 20 -6.89 3.55 2.42
CA SER A 20 -8.27 4.04 2.45
C SER A 20 -8.58 4.94 3.66
N LYS A 21 -7.86 4.79 4.77
CA LYS A 21 -8.01 5.63 5.98
C LYS A 21 -7.49 7.05 5.79
N PHE A 22 -6.56 7.27 4.85
CA PHE A 22 -5.88 8.56 4.63
C PHE A 22 -6.24 9.18 3.27
N ASN A 23 -7.39 8.79 2.70
CA ASN A 23 -7.81 9.20 1.37
C ASN A 23 -8.05 10.72 1.26
N THR A 24 -8.42 11.38 2.36
CA THR A 24 -8.68 12.82 2.40
C THR A 24 -7.40 13.63 2.25
N ILE A 25 -6.31 13.16 2.86
CA ILE A 25 -4.98 13.75 2.72
C ILE A 25 -4.33 13.40 1.39
N LEU A 26 -4.43 12.14 0.95
CA LEU A 26 -3.75 11.70 -0.27
C LEU A 26 -4.36 12.30 -1.53
N GLN A 27 -5.63 12.74 -1.49
CA GLN A 27 -6.41 13.35 -2.59
C GLN A 27 -6.40 12.55 -3.91
N ASN A 28 -5.79 11.37 -3.91
CA ASN A 28 -5.57 10.50 -5.04
C ASN A 28 -6.22 9.16 -4.71
N PRO A 29 -6.91 8.54 -5.69
CA PRO A 29 -7.43 7.20 -5.51
C PRO A 29 -6.28 6.23 -5.19
N ALA A 30 -6.57 5.23 -4.37
CA ALA A 30 -5.64 4.15 -4.08
C ALA A 30 -5.05 3.58 -5.40
N PRO A 31 -3.72 3.35 -5.47
CA PRO A 31 -3.10 2.76 -6.65
C PRO A 31 -3.84 1.51 -7.10
N VAL A 32 -4.15 1.45 -8.39
CA VAL A 32 -4.86 0.33 -9.03
C VAL A 32 -4.12 -1.00 -8.84
N ILE A 33 -2.83 -0.94 -8.52
CA ILE A 33 -1.98 -2.09 -8.20
C ILE A 33 -2.55 -2.90 -7.03
N PHE A 34 -3.03 -2.27 -5.94
CA PHE A 34 -3.51 -2.99 -4.76
C PHE A 34 -4.72 -3.90 -5.03
N PRO A 35 -5.82 -3.44 -5.65
CA PRO A 35 -6.93 -4.32 -5.99
C PRO A 35 -6.55 -5.41 -6.99
N ILE A 36 -5.63 -5.14 -7.93
CA ILE A 36 -5.13 -6.15 -8.87
C ILE A 36 -4.33 -7.25 -8.14
N VAL A 37 -3.49 -6.88 -7.16
CA VAL A 37 -2.73 -7.84 -6.33
C VAL A 37 -3.67 -8.75 -5.53
N ILE A 38 -4.75 -8.18 -4.98
CA ILE A 38 -5.76 -8.96 -4.24
C ILE A 38 -6.49 -9.93 -5.18
N PHE A 39 -6.89 -9.48 -6.36
CA PHE A 39 -7.56 -10.30 -7.36
C PHE A 39 -6.69 -11.45 -7.87
N THR A 40 -5.41 -11.18 -8.14
CA THR A 40 -4.46 -12.21 -8.59
C THR A 40 -4.15 -13.22 -7.49
N GLY A 41 -4.02 -12.78 -6.23
CA GLY A 41 -3.84 -13.67 -5.09
C GLY A 41 -5.04 -14.61 -4.86
N SER A 42 -6.28 -14.13 -5.01
CA SER A 42 -7.47 -14.97 -4.88
C SER A 42 -7.57 -16.01 -5.99
N PHE A 43 -7.25 -15.63 -7.23
CA PHE A 43 -7.20 -16.55 -8.36
C PHE A 43 -6.07 -17.60 -8.21
N GLY A 44 -4.92 -17.21 -7.65
CA GLY A 44 -3.83 -18.11 -7.30
C GLY A 44 -4.23 -19.17 -6.27
N LEU A 45 -5.02 -18.78 -5.26
CA LEU A 45 -5.60 -19.73 -4.30
C LEU A 45 -6.56 -20.71 -4.97
N LEU A 46 -7.47 -20.23 -5.84
CA LEU A 46 -8.39 -21.08 -6.57
C LEU A 46 -7.65 -22.12 -7.43
N SER A 47 -6.61 -21.69 -8.16
CA SER A 47 -5.74 -22.60 -8.91
C SER A 47 -5.10 -23.66 -8.01
N ALA A 48 -4.68 -23.30 -6.79
CA ALA A 48 -4.12 -24.24 -5.83
C ALA A 48 -5.16 -25.28 -5.32
N PHE A 49 -6.41 -24.87 -5.08
CA PHE A 49 -7.49 -25.79 -4.72
C PHE A 49 -7.77 -26.80 -5.84
N ILE A 50 -7.80 -26.35 -7.10
CA ILE A 50 -7.96 -27.22 -8.27
C ILE A 50 -6.81 -28.24 -8.35
N GLY A 51 -5.58 -27.78 -8.12
CA GLY A 51 -4.40 -28.66 -8.07
C GLY A 51 -4.49 -29.70 -6.96
N TYR A 52 -4.99 -29.32 -5.78
CA TYR A 52 -5.22 -30.25 -4.68
C TYR A 52 -6.25 -31.33 -5.05
N ILE A 53 -7.39 -30.96 -5.64
CA ILE A 53 -8.41 -31.92 -6.11
C ILE A 53 -7.82 -32.86 -7.18
N GLY A 54 -6.99 -32.33 -8.09
CA GLY A 54 -6.32 -33.11 -9.13
C GLY A 54 -5.39 -34.20 -8.60
N LEU A 55 -4.88 -34.06 -7.37
CA LEU A 55 -4.07 -35.08 -6.72
C LEU A 55 -4.90 -36.30 -6.30
N TRP A 56 -6.15 -36.08 -5.88
CA TRP A 56 -7.06 -37.13 -5.41
C TRP A 56 -7.79 -37.82 -6.56
N LYS A 57 -8.03 -37.10 -7.66
CA LYS A 57 -8.73 -37.61 -8.84
C LYS A 57 -7.84 -37.44 -10.07
N PRO A 58 -7.07 -38.47 -10.48
CA PRO A 58 -6.13 -38.37 -11.59
C PRO A 58 -6.90 -38.27 -12.91
N MET A 59 -7.25 -37.04 -13.28
CA MET A 59 -7.82 -36.69 -14.58
C MET A 59 -6.84 -35.74 -15.27
N ASN A 60 -6.32 -36.14 -16.44
CA ASN A 60 -5.39 -35.34 -17.22
C ASN A 60 -5.90 -33.91 -17.48
N LEU A 61 -7.22 -33.74 -17.60
CA LEU A 61 -7.87 -32.44 -17.77
C LEU A 61 -7.69 -31.52 -16.54
N ILE A 62 -7.79 -32.05 -15.32
CA ILE A 62 -7.67 -31.25 -14.09
C ILE A 62 -6.21 -30.78 -13.92
N ALA A 63 -5.26 -31.66 -14.21
CA ALA A 63 -3.84 -31.32 -14.20
C ALA A 63 -3.51 -30.24 -15.25
N LEU A 64 -4.05 -30.36 -16.47
CA LEU A 64 -3.88 -29.35 -17.53
C LEU A 64 -4.46 -27.99 -17.12
N LEU A 65 -5.68 -27.95 -16.57
CA LEU A 65 -6.31 -26.72 -16.09
C LEU A 65 -5.51 -26.07 -14.95
N HIS A 66 -4.95 -26.87 -14.04
CA HIS A 66 -4.09 -26.37 -12.98
C HIS A 66 -2.85 -25.68 -13.57
N ILE A 67 -2.15 -26.32 -14.50
CA ILE A 67 -0.95 -25.77 -15.15
C ILE A 67 -1.27 -24.47 -15.90
N ILE A 68 -2.35 -24.44 -16.70
CA ILE A 68 -2.77 -23.24 -17.42
C ILE A 68 -3.08 -22.09 -16.44
N GLY A 69 -3.82 -22.39 -15.37
CA GLY A 69 -4.13 -21.40 -14.34
C GLY A 69 -2.88 -20.87 -13.65
N LEU A 70 -1.92 -21.73 -13.35
CA LEU A 70 -0.63 -21.32 -12.80
C LEU A 70 0.14 -20.40 -13.75
N CYS A 71 0.19 -20.72 -15.04
CA CYS A 71 0.85 -19.88 -16.04
C CYS A 71 0.23 -18.48 -16.10
N ILE A 72 -1.10 -18.38 -16.17
CA ILE A 72 -1.80 -17.09 -16.21
C ILE A 72 -1.45 -16.25 -14.97
N VAL A 73 -1.51 -16.85 -13.78
CA VAL A 73 -1.17 -16.16 -12.52
C VAL A 73 0.30 -15.71 -12.52
N THR A 74 1.23 -16.53 -13.00
CA THR A 74 2.64 -16.13 -13.03
C THR A 74 2.92 -15.00 -14.01
N PHE A 75 2.27 -14.97 -15.18
CA PHE A 75 2.44 -13.88 -16.13
C PHE A 75 1.87 -12.56 -15.59
N THR A 76 0.73 -12.60 -14.88
CA THR A 76 0.18 -11.40 -14.25
C THR A 76 1.04 -10.93 -13.08
N GLU A 77 1.57 -11.84 -12.25
CA GLU A 77 2.51 -11.51 -11.17
C GLU A 77 3.78 -10.82 -11.70
N ILE A 78 4.34 -11.31 -12.82
CA ILE A 78 5.49 -10.66 -13.49
C ILE A 78 5.11 -9.26 -13.98
N GLY A 79 3.93 -9.11 -14.59
CA GLY A 79 3.43 -7.80 -15.04
C GLY A 79 3.22 -6.80 -13.88
N ILE A 80 2.73 -7.27 -12.74
CA ILE A 80 2.58 -6.44 -11.54
C ILE A 80 3.95 -6.05 -10.98
N ALA A 81 4.90 -6.97 -10.96
CA ALA A 81 6.25 -6.69 -10.48
C ALA A 81 6.94 -5.61 -11.33
N THR A 82 6.82 -5.68 -12.66
CA THR A 82 7.38 -4.66 -13.55
C THR A 82 6.62 -3.33 -13.47
N ALA A 83 5.28 -3.36 -13.46
CA ALA A 83 4.47 -2.15 -13.33
C ALA A 83 4.72 -1.43 -12.01
N SER A 84 4.85 -2.15 -10.90
CA SER A 84 5.14 -1.55 -9.60
C SER A 84 6.53 -0.90 -9.56
N ALA A 85 7.54 -1.48 -10.20
CA ALA A 85 8.87 -0.88 -10.32
C ALA A 85 8.85 0.42 -11.13
N VAL A 86 8.09 0.47 -12.23
CA VAL A 86 8.00 1.67 -13.09
C VAL A 86 7.13 2.76 -12.46
N MET A 87 6.01 2.38 -11.84
CA MET A 87 5.08 3.33 -11.22
C MET A 87 5.54 3.85 -9.86
N HIS A 88 6.62 3.29 -9.31
CA HIS A 88 7.19 3.67 -8.03
C HIS A 88 7.40 5.19 -7.99
N ASP A 89 8.21 5.76 -8.87
CA ASP A 89 8.55 7.19 -8.79
C ASP A 89 7.33 8.12 -8.95
N GLN A 90 6.37 7.75 -9.81
CA GLN A 90 5.14 8.50 -10.02
C GLN A 90 4.26 8.51 -8.77
N PHE A 91 4.07 7.35 -8.15
CA PHE A 91 3.32 7.23 -6.90
C PHE A 91 3.99 8.05 -5.78
N TYR A 92 5.32 7.99 -5.69
CA TYR A 92 6.09 8.72 -4.69
C TYR A 92 6.00 10.24 -4.88
N ALA A 93 6.10 10.73 -6.12
CA ALA A 93 5.97 12.14 -6.41
C ALA A 93 4.57 12.67 -6.08
N ALA A 94 3.53 11.91 -6.47
CA ALA A 94 2.14 12.27 -6.18
C ALA A 94 1.85 12.29 -4.67
N THR A 95 2.24 11.24 -3.95
CA THR A 95 2.07 11.15 -2.49
C THR A 95 2.81 12.26 -1.77
N ASN A 96 4.06 12.57 -2.15
CA ASN A 96 4.82 13.67 -1.54
C ASN A 96 4.14 15.03 -1.75
N HIS A 97 3.61 15.30 -2.95
CA HIS A 97 2.89 16.54 -3.22
C HIS A 97 1.62 16.66 -2.37
N SER A 98 0.83 15.59 -2.26
CA SER A 98 -0.36 15.55 -1.40
C SER A 98 -0.02 15.74 0.08
N LEU A 99 1.02 15.07 0.58
CA LEU A 99 1.48 15.21 1.96
C LEU A 99 1.98 16.63 2.27
N LEU A 100 2.73 17.26 1.37
CA LEU A 100 3.17 18.65 1.53
C LEU A 100 1.97 19.60 1.62
N ASN A 101 0.93 19.38 0.80
CA ASN A 101 -0.30 20.16 0.88
C ASN A 101 -1.05 19.92 2.19
N ALA A 102 -1.10 18.68 2.67
CA ALA A 102 -1.74 18.37 3.95
C ALA A 102 -1.00 19.02 5.13
N VAL A 103 0.33 18.99 5.14
CA VAL A 103 1.17 19.71 6.13
C VAL A 103 0.89 21.21 6.07
N LYS A 104 0.79 21.80 4.88
CA LYS A 104 0.48 23.23 4.69
C LYS A 104 -0.86 23.64 5.28
N PHE A 105 -1.87 22.78 5.18
CA PHE A 105 -3.22 23.06 5.66
C PHE A 105 -3.55 22.35 6.97
N PHE A 106 -2.53 21.85 7.70
CA PHE A 106 -2.70 21.09 8.93
C PHE A 106 -3.57 21.83 9.96
N TYR A 107 -3.19 23.06 10.34
CA TYR A 107 -3.97 23.89 11.26
C TYR A 107 -5.19 24.58 10.65
N ALA A 108 -5.34 24.52 9.32
CA ALA A 108 -6.45 25.17 8.62
C ALA A 108 -7.64 24.22 8.38
N LYS A 109 -7.41 22.89 8.41
CA LYS A 109 -8.43 21.88 8.12
C LYS A 109 -8.40 20.79 9.19
N PRO A 110 -9.45 20.68 10.04
CA PRO A 110 -9.53 19.66 11.09
C PRO A 110 -9.40 18.23 10.58
N GLN A 111 -9.85 17.96 9.35
CA GLN A 111 -9.76 16.64 8.73
C GLN A 111 -8.31 16.24 8.43
N TYR A 112 -7.49 17.21 8.02
CA TYR A 112 -6.06 16.98 7.77
C TYR A 112 -5.31 16.82 9.09
N GLU A 113 -5.67 17.59 10.11
CA GLU A 113 -5.11 17.44 11.46
C GLU A 113 -5.27 16.00 11.97
N ILE A 114 -6.51 15.48 11.98
CA ILE A 114 -6.83 14.14 12.49
C ILE A 114 -6.07 13.05 11.72
N GLU A 115 -6.15 13.04 10.39
CA GLU A 115 -5.53 11.99 9.58
C GLU A 115 -3.99 12.06 9.63
N LEU A 116 -3.40 13.26 9.65
CA LEU A 116 -1.95 13.43 9.66
C LEU A 116 -1.36 13.13 11.05
N ASP A 117 -2.09 13.42 12.13
CA ASP A 117 -1.72 13.03 13.49
C ASP A 117 -1.74 11.51 13.68
N GLN A 118 -2.77 10.84 13.15
CA GLN A 118 -2.82 9.37 13.13
C GLN A 118 -1.65 8.79 12.35
N LEU A 119 -1.39 9.32 11.15
CA LEU A 119 -0.29 8.86 10.30
C LEU A 119 1.07 9.02 10.98
N GLN A 120 1.33 10.18 11.61
CA GLN A 120 2.57 10.45 12.33
C GLN A 120 2.74 9.55 13.56
N THR A 121 1.65 9.29 14.27
CA THR A 121 1.65 8.45 15.47
C THR A 121 1.87 6.97 15.12
N ASP A 122 1.20 6.47 14.08
CA ASP A 122 1.25 5.08 13.65
C ASP A 122 2.60 4.73 13.01
N PHE A 123 3.14 5.63 12.18
CA PHE A 123 4.38 5.38 11.42
C PHE A 123 5.63 6.02 12.03
N LYS A 124 5.50 6.73 13.17
CA LYS A 124 6.62 7.34 13.90
C LYS A 124 7.45 8.26 12.99
N CYS A 125 6.76 9.14 12.28
CA CYS A 125 7.31 10.06 11.29
C CYS A 125 6.84 11.49 11.53
N CYS A 126 7.45 12.47 10.87
CA CYS A 126 7.07 13.87 10.98
C CYS A 126 7.30 14.66 9.69
N GLY A 127 6.27 15.39 9.27
CA GLY A 127 6.27 16.17 8.03
C GLY A 127 6.29 15.30 6.78
N ALA A 128 6.18 15.92 5.60
CA ALA A 128 6.14 15.18 4.35
C ALA A 128 7.50 14.51 4.10
N LYS A 129 8.57 15.30 4.03
CA LYS A 129 9.97 14.82 3.93
C LYS A 129 10.69 14.85 5.27
N SER A 130 10.35 15.81 6.11
CA SER A 130 10.97 16.00 7.42
C SER A 130 10.15 16.96 8.27
N TYR A 131 10.36 16.96 9.59
CA TYR A 131 9.81 17.95 10.51
C TYR A 131 10.12 19.40 10.10
N MET A 132 11.17 19.61 9.30
CA MET A 132 11.52 20.91 8.72
C MET A 132 10.43 21.49 7.84
N ASP A 133 9.51 20.68 7.31
CA ASP A 133 8.40 21.15 6.48
C ASP A 133 7.44 22.05 7.29
N TYR A 134 7.20 21.73 8.56
CA TYR A 134 6.47 22.63 9.48
C TYR A 134 7.25 23.91 9.75
N ARG A 135 8.56 23.81 10.02
CA ARG A 135 9.40 24.98 10.30
C ARG A 135 9.48 25.95 9.12
N LYS A 136 9.57 25.43 7.89
CA LYS A 136 9.60 26.26 6.67
C LYS A 136 8.32 27.08 6.49
N LEU A 137 7.20 26.57 6.99
CA LEU A 137 5.91 27.24 6.98
C LEU A 137 5.70 28.16 8.20
N ALA A 138 6.71 28.29 9.07
CA ALA A 138 6.64 29.04 10.32
C ALA A 138 5.48 28.60 11.24
N VAL A 139 5.10 27.31 11.18
CA VAL A 139 4.11 26.71 12.07
C VAL A 139 4.78 25.81 13.12
N ASN A 140 4.09 25.62 14.25
CA ASN A 140 4.57 24.74 15.31
C ASN A 140 4.56 23.28 14.85
N ILE A 141 5.50 22.51 15.39
CA ILE A 141 5.57 21.07 15.13
C ILE A 141 4.48 20.39 15.99
N PRO A 142 3.63 19.51 15.43
CA PRO A 142 2.59 18.81 16.18
C PRO A 142 3.16 17.98 17.34
N PHE A 143 2.39 17.83 18.42
CA PHE A 143 2.77 16.99 19.57
C PHE A 143 2.95 15.50 19.20
N THR A 144 2.21 15.03 18.20
CA THR A 144 2.31 13.68 17.63
C THR A 144 3.67 13.39 17.00
N CYS A 145 4.43 14.42 16.60
CA CYS A 145 5.79 14.30 16.10
C CYS A 145 6.88 14.22 17.18
N LEU A 146 6.54 14.47 18.45
CA LEU A 146 7.50 14.64 19.55
C LEU A 146 7.62 13.36 20.38
N VAL A 147 8.86 13.03 20.78
CA VAL A 147 9.20 11.95 21.72
C VAL A 147 10.05 12.54 22.83
N GLY A 148 9.39 12.97 23.91
CA GLY A 148 10.03 13.76 24.96
C GLY A 148 10.53 15.10 24.39
N HIS A 149 11.85 15.30 24.37
CA HIS A 149 12.48 16.50 23.81
C HIS A 149 12.95 16.32 22.35
N LEU A 150 12.77 15.13 21.78
CA LEU A 150 13.22 14.79 20.43
C LEU A 150 12.04 14.85 19.44
N VAL A 151 12.35 15.02 18.15
CA VAL A 151 11.37 15.02 17.05
C VAL A 151 11.73 13.88 16.11
N TYR A 152 10.74 13.20 15.54
CA TYR A 152 11.01 12.19 14.51
C TYR A 152 11.76 12.81 13.32
N ALA A 153 12.92 12.24 13.02
CA ALA A 153 13.75 12.69 11.90
C ALA A 153 13.19 12.26 10.54
N ARG A 154 12.44 11.14 10.51
CA ARG A 154 11.91 10.52 9.30
C ARG A 154 10.65 11.24 8.82
N GLY A 155 10.59 11.59 7.54
CA GLY A 155 9.36 12.05 6.87
C GLY A 155 8.35 10.93 6.65
N MET A 156 7.14 11.32 6.25
CA MET A 156 6.12 10.39 5.74
C MET A 156 6.47 9.85 4.33
N TYR A 157 7.30 10.60 3.59
CA TYR A 157 7.94 10.26 2.33
C TYR A 157 9.20 9.41 2.54
#